data_AF-A0A6A6CR71-F1
#
_entry.id   AF-A0A6A6CR71-F1
#
_cell.length_a   1.000
_cell.length_b   1.000
_cell.length_c   1.000
_cell.angle_alpha   90.00
_cell.angle_beta   90.00
_cell.angle_gamma   90.00
#
_symmetry.space_group_name_H-M   'P 1'
#
loop_
_entity.id
_entity.type
_entity.pdbx_description
1 polymer ?
#
loop_
_entity_poly.entity_id
_entity_poly.type
_entity_poly.pdbx_seq_one_letter_code
_entity_poly.pdbx_strand_id
1 'polypeptide(L)'
;MAAAKAVPTGLYADNISIASSDLVKIHVGGASPDEVSVHRDVICSTSEFLKNVNWLYTGIVRVVEGQLGSAKEYTLLGQLYLIGTTLKDAKFRNAIVSVLLRSAREPKSGSAKCLPNHSCINSAYNPAYLAAGLDQRALQRALVEIYASEEDSAYLLAVKDKVERNFLSDLSMRLMEMRLAKHKNMFEVRDCAFHEHKPKEKCEVQQPAKNRRREQ
;
A
#
# COMPACT_ATOMS: atom_id res chain seq x y z
N MET A 1 5.59 -81.97 -14.75
CA MET A 1 4.84 -81.38 -15.88
C MET A 1 4.40 -79.99 -15.44
N ALA A 2 4.53 -78.89 -16.16
CA ALA A 2 5.24 -78.49 -17.38
C ALA A 2 5.32 -76.93 -17.32
N ALA A 3 6.28 -76.35 -18.03
CA ALA A 3 6.57 -74.92 -18.06
C ALA A 3 5.48 -74.08 -18.75
N ALA A 4 5.42 -72.77 -18.43
CA ALA A 4 5.55 -71.70 -19.43
C ALA A 4 5.60 -70.30 -18.78
N LYS A 5 6.58 -69.50 -19.23
CA LYS A 5 6.69 -68.04 -19.09
C LYS A 5 5.59 -67.33 -19.90
N ALA A 6 5.19 -66.14 -19.48
CA ALA A 6 5.13 -64.96 -20.36
C ALA A 6 5.10 -63.67 -19.54
N VAL A 7 6.03 -62.77 -19.85
CA VAL A 7 6.00 -61.35 -19.51
C VAL A 7 5.28 -60.62 -20.64
N PRO A 8 4.36 -59.69 -20.35
CA PRO A 8 4.11 -58.56 -21.23
C PRO A 8 4.69 -57.29 -20.63
N THR A 9 5.74 -56.80 -21.30
CA THR A 9 6.17 -55.41 -21.34
C THR A 9 4.99 -54.52 -21.74
N GLY A 10 4.50 -53.71 -20.82
CA GLY A 10 3.42 -52.76 -21.06
C GLY A 10 3.84 -51.39 -20.56
N LEU A 11 4.44 -50.62 -21.47
CA LEU A 11 4.67 -49.18 -21.46
C LEU A 11 3.78 -48.42 -20.45
N TYR A 12 4.41 -47.82 -19.44
CA TYR A 12 3.83 -46.62 -18.83
C TYR A 12 3.84 -45.55 -19.93
N ALA A 13 2.69 -45.39 -20.59
CA ALA A 13 2.44 -44.24 -21.42
C ALA A 13 2.33 -43.04 -20.48
N ASP A 14 3.46 -42.38 -20.24
CA ASP A 14 3.47 -41.02 -19.72
C ASP A 14 2.77 -40.17 -20.77
N ASN A 15 1.47 -39.94 -20.58
CA ASN A 15 0.73 -38.94 -21.32
C ASN A 15 1.19 -37.56 -20.84
N ILE A 16 2.39 -37.16 -21.26
CA ILE A 16 2.89 -35.81 -21.10
C ILE A 16 2.21 -34.97 -22.18
N SER A 17 1.04 -34.41 -21.85
CA SER A 17 0.51 -33.29 -22.62
C SER A 17 1.35 -32.05 -22.30
N ILE A 18 2.32 -31.75 -23.15
CA ILE A 18 3.06 -30.48 -23.11
C ILE A 18 2.13 -29.40 -23.70
N ALA A 19 1.34 -28.77 -22.86
CA ALA A 19 0.64 -27.55 -23.23
C ALA A 19 1.63 -26.37 -23.20
N SER A 20 1.67 -25.61 -24.30
CA SER A 20 2.24 -24.27 -24.47
C SER A 20 3.52 -23.95 -23.67
N SER A 21 4.68 -23.91 -24.33
CA SER A 21 5.98 -23.78 -23.66
C SER A 21 6.05 -22.57 -22.69
N ASP A 22 6.06 -22.85 -21.39
CA ASP A 22 6.33 -21.88 -20.30
C ASP A 22 7.81 -21.46 -20.22
N LEU A 23 8.52 -21.46 -21.34
CA LEU A 23 9.92 -21.07 -21.44
C LEU A 23 10.04 -19.59 -21.74
N VAL A 24 10.75 -18.86 -20.89
CA VAL A 24 11.15 -17.47 -21.08
C VAL A 24 12.58 -17.46 -21.63
N LYS A 25 12.79 -16.79 -22.77
CA LYS A 25 14.11 -16.54 -23.34
C LYS A 25 14.68 -15.23 -22.80
N ILE A 26 15.80 -15.32 -22.10
CA ILE A 26 16.52 -14.18 -21.54
C ILE A 26 17.79 -13.96 -22.33
N HIS A 27 17.97 -12.73 -22.80
CA HIS A 27 19.16 -12.31 -23.51
C HIS A 27 20.08 -11.60 -22.52
N VAL A 28 21.30 -12.10 -22.34
CA VAL A 28 22.29 -11.56 -21.39
C VAL A 28 23.55 -11.17 -22.16
N GLY A 29 23.96 -9.91 -22.04
CA GLY A 29 25.15 -9.38 -22.73
C GLY A 29 24.86 -8.18 -23.62
N GLY A 30 25.91 -7.52 -24.09
CA GLY A 30 25.86 -6.31 -24.91
C GLY A 30 25.75 -6.60 -26.40
N ALA A 31 26.83 -6.32 -27.16
CA ALA A 31 26.85 -6.39 -28.62
C ALA A 31 26.58 -7.81 -29.20
N SER A 32 26.75 -8.85 -28.40
CA SER A 32 26.44 -10.24 -28.75
C SER A 32 25.78 -10.92 -27.54
N PRO A 33 24.45 -10.81 -27.38
CA PRO A 33 23.77 -11.35 -26.23
C PRO A 33 23.68 -12.88 -26.33
N ASP A 34 23.99 -13.56 -25.22
CA ASP A 34 23.75 -14.98 -25.06
C ASP A 34 22.26 -15.20 -24.71
N GLU A 35 21.64 -16.18 -25.36
CA GLU A 35 20.24 -16.56 -25.10
C GLU A 35 20.20 -17.73 -24.09
N VAL A 36 19.50 -17.52 -22.98
CA VAL A 36 19.21 -18.56 -21.98
C VAL A 36 17.70 -18.79 -21.90
N SER A 37 17.27 -20.03 -22.10
CA SER A 37 15.87 -20.42 -21.95
C SER A 37 15.63 -20.98 -20.54
N VAL A 38 14.67 -20.41 -19.81
CA VAL A 38 14.37 -20.83 -18.43
C VAL A 38 12.86 -20.96 -18.25
N HIS A 39 12.42 -21.95 -17.48
CA HIS A 39 11.01 -22.08 -17.13
C HIS A 39 10.55 -20.88 -16.30
N ARG A 40 9.42 -20.31 -16.70
CA ARG A 40 8.80 -19.14 -16.05
C ARG A 40 8.59 -19.37 -14.56
N ASP A 41 8.10 -20.55 -14.18
CA ASP A 41 7.84 -20.88 -12.78
C ASP A 41 9.12 -21.01 -11.95
N VAL A 42 10.22 -21.50 -12.53
CA VAL A 42 11.53 -21.57 -11.86
C VAL A 42 12.07 -20.17 -11.64
N ILE A 43 11.96 -19.30 -12.64
CA ILE A 43 12.46 -17.93 -12.54
C ILE A 43 11.61 -17.08 -11.61
N CYS A 44 10.28 -17.23 -11.66
CA CYS A 44 9.36 -16.54 -10.79
C CYS A 44 9.36 -17.13 -9.38
N SER A 45 9.80 -18.37 -9.13
CA SER A 45 9.93 -18.89 -7.75
C SER A 45 11.21 -18.42 -7.08
N THR A 46 12.29 -18.22 -7.84
CA THR A 46 13.64 -17.94 -7.34
C THR A 46 14.01 -16.45 -7.32
N SER A 47 13.37 -15.61 -8.13
CA SER A 47 13.72 -14.18 -8.23
C SER A 47 12.54 -13.28 -7.88
N GLU A 48 12.70 -12.47 -6.84
CA GLU A 48 11.74 -11.43 -6.45
C GLU A 48 11.54 -10.40 -7.57
N PHE A 49 12.63 -10.05 -8.28
CA PHE A 49 12.58 -9.18 -9.45
C PHE A 49 11.69 -9.78 -10.57
N LEU A 50 11.80 -11.08 -10.84
CA LEU A 50 11.03 -11.70 -11.93
C LEU A 50 9.59 -12.03 -11.52
N LYS A 51 9.29 -12.20 -10.23
CA LYS A 51 7.91 -12.13 -9.72
C LYS A 51 7.27 -10.78 -10.05
N ASN A 52 8.04 -9.70 -9.88
CA ASN A 52 7.58 -8.34 -10.11
C ASN A 52 7.38 -8.03 -11.61
N VAL A 53 8.21 -8.62 -12.47
CA VAL A 53 8.10 -8.53 -13.94
C VAL A 53 6.85 -9.25 -14.49
N ASN A 54 6.20 -10.15 -13.74
CA ASN A 54 4.95 -10.77 -14.19
C ASN A 54 3.87 -9.76 -14.56
N TRP A 55 3.83 -8.58 -13.91
CA TRP A 55 2.96 -7.48 -14.32
C TRP A 55 3.18 -7.06 -15.77
N LEU A 56 4.43 -6.89 -16.22
CA LEU A 56 4.75 -6.41 -17.56
C LEU A 56 4.20 -7.33 -18.65
N TYR A 57 4.11 -8.62 -18.35
CA TYR A 57 3.64 -9.63 -19.30
C TYR A 57 2.14 -9.96 -19.19
N THR A 58 1.53 -9.78 -18.01
CA THR A 58 0.16 -10.24 -17.76
C THR A 58 -0.82 -9.11 -17.43
N GLY A 59 -0.32 -7.94 -17.05
CA GLY A 59 -1.15 -6.88 -16.46
C GLY A 59 -1.75 -7.28 -15.10
N ILE A 60 -1.21 -8.31 -14.44
CA ILE A 60 -1.71 -8.81 -13.16
C ILE A 60 -0.61 -8.65 -12.10
N VAL A 61 -0.91 -7.87 -11.05
CA VAL A 61 -0.09 -7.81 -9.84
C VAL A 61 -0.37 -9.07 -9.04
N ARG A 62 0.59 -9.99 -8.98
CA ARG A 62 0.46 -11.20 -8.15
C ARG A 62 0.60 -10.80 -6.68
N VAL A 63 -0.52 -10.85 -5.96
CA VAL A 63 -0.53 -10.83 -4.51
C VAL A 63 -0.48 -12.28 -4.03
N VAL A 64 0.37 -12.58 -3.05
CA VAL A 64 0.42 -13.93 -2.47
C VAL A 64 -0.91 -14.18 -1.75
N GLU A 65 -1.68 -15.15 -2.24
CA GLU A 65 -2.94 -15.55 -1.62
C GLU A 65 -2.73 -15.93 -0.15
N GLY A 66 -3.64 -15.48 0.72
CA GLY A 66 -3.51 -15.64 2.17
C GLY A 66 -2.58 -14.64 2.86
N GLN A 67 -1.85 -13.78 2.13
CA GLN A 67 -1.04 -12.70 2.70
C GLN A 67 -1.59 -11.28 2.48
N LEU A 68 -2.80 -11.17 1.89
CA LEU A 68 -3.50 -9.89 1.73
C LEU A 68 -3.63 -9.13 3.07
N GLY A 69 -3.33 -7.84 3.08
CA GLY A 69 -3.22 -7.05 4.29
C GLY A 69 -2.21 -7.62 5.27
N SER A 70 -0.99 -7.99 4.84
CA SER A 70 0.09 -8.33 5.77
C SER A 70 1.21 -7.30 5.72
N ALA A 71 1.96 -7.17 6.82
CA ALA A 71 3.12 -6.29 6.87
C ALA A 71 4.13 -6.57 5.74
N LYS A 72 4.36 -7.85 5.41
CA LYS A 72 5.24 -8.27 4.31
C LYS A 72 4.71 -7.82 2.95
N GLU A 73 3.40 -7.97 2.72
CA GLU A 73 2.77 -7.53 1.49
C GLU A 73 2.89 -6.01 1.31
N TYR A 74 2.62 -5.21 2.34
CA TYR A 74 2.79 -3.75 2.23
C TYR A 74 4.22 -3.35 1.91
N THR A 75 5.20 -4.03 2.50
CA THR A 75 6.62 -3.81 2.14
C THR A 75 6.87 -4.14 0.67
N LEU A 76 6.37 -5.28 0.18
CA LEU A 76 6.47 -5.66 -1.23
C LEU A 76 5.77 -4.65 -2.15
N LEU A 77 4.56 -4.20 -1.82
CA LEU A 77 3.83 -3.19 -2.60
C LEU A 77 4.61 -1.86 -2.67
N GLY A 78 5.23 -1.44 -1.56
CA GLY A 78 6.13 -0.28 -1.56
C GLY A 78 7.30 -0.45 -2.53
N GLN A 79 8.01 -1.59 -2.45
CA GLN A 79 9.12 -1.91 -3.36
C GLN A 79 8.69 -2.00 -4.83
N LEU A 80 7.53 -2.61 -5.09
CA LEU A 80 6.94 -2.69 -6.42
C LEU A 80 6.65 -1.31 -7.00
N TYR A 81 6.16 -0.38 -6.17
CA TYR A 81 5.90 0.98 -6.62
C TYR A 81 7.20 1.67 -7.05
N LEU A 82 8.28 1.49 -6.29
CA LEU A 82 9.61 2.02 -6.63
C LEU A 82 10.09 1.49 -7.98
N ILE A 83 9.95 0.19 -8.23
CA ILE A 83 10.26 -0.43 -9.51
C ILE A 83 9.43 0.22 -10.62
N GLY A 84 8.12 0.41 -10.41
CA GLY A 84 7.24 1.11 -11.35
C GLY A 84 7.64 2.57 -11.60
N THR A 85 8.26 3.24 -10.63
CA THR A 85 8.81 4.59 -10.82
C THR A 85 10.06 4.55 -11.67
N THR A 86 10.99 3.62 -11.42
CA THR A 86 12.19 3.43 -12.24
C THR A 86 11.86 3.06 -13.68
N LEU A 87 10.85 2.20 -13.89
CA LEU A 87 10.35 1.81 -15.21
C LEU A 87 9.50 2.90 -15.90
N LYS A 88 9.17 3.98 -15.20
CA LYS A 88 8.23 5.03 -15.64
C LYS A 88 6.85 4.51 -16.06
N ASP A 89 6.44 3.33 -15.57
CA ASP A 89 5.13 2.74 -15.86
C ASP A 89 4.05 3.27 -14.91
N ALA A 90 3.32 4.31 -15.36
CA ALA A 90 2.24 4.91 -14.58
C ALA A 90 1.06 3.95 -14.33
N LYS A 91 0.75 3.05 -15.28
CA LYS A 91 -0.35 2.09 -15.12
C LYS A 91 -0.02 1.10 -14.01
N PHE A 92 1.21 0.62 -13.97
CA PHE A 92 1.68 -0.26 -12.91
C PHE A 92 1.60 0.39 -11.54
N ARG A 93 2.14 1.63 -11.42
CA ARG A 93 2.09 2.39 -10.16
C ARG A 93 0.66 2.59 -9.67
N ASN A 94 -0.27 2.92 -10.57
CA ASN A 94 -1.69 3.08 -10.23
C ASN A 94 -2.33 1.76 -9.79
N ALA A 95 -2.00 0.64 -10.43
CA ALA A 95 -2.46 -0.68 -10.00
C ALA A 95 -1.97 -1.03 -8.59
N ILE A 96 -0.70 -0.74 -8.29
CA ILE A 96 -0.12 -0.96 -6.95
C ILE A 96 -0.83 -0.11 -5.88
N VAL A 97 -1.04 1.18 -6.15
CA VAL A 97 -1.78 2.07 -5.24
C VAL A 97 -3.21 1.56 -5.02
N SER A 98 -3.86 1.06 -6.07
CA SER A 98 -5.21 0.49 -5.98
C SER A 98 -5.25 -0.77 -5.11
N VAL A 99 -4.26 -1.66 -5.25
CA VAL A 99 -4.10 -2.85 -4.40
C VAL A 99 -3.82 -2.44 -2.96
N LEU A 100 -2.96 -1.45 -2.73
CA LEU A 100 -2.60 -0.96 -1.40
C LEU A 100 -3.81 -0.36 -0.66
N LEU A 101 -4.60 0.48 -1.34
CA LEU A 101 -5.83 1.05 -0.78
C LEU A 101 -6.90 -0.01 -0.50
N ARG A 102 -7.08 -0.96 -1.41
CA ARG A 102 -8.03 -2.07 -1.23
C ARG A 102 -7.65 -2.94 -0.04
N SER A 103 -6.37 -3.33 0.05
CA SER A 103 -5.86 -4.17 1.15
C SER A 103 -6.03 -3.49 2.51
N ALA A 104 -5.91 -2.16 2.56
CA ALA A 104 -6.15 -1.41 3.79
C ALA A 104 -7.64 -1.29 4.16
N ARG A 105 -8.57 -1.44 3.21
CA ARG A 105 -10.02 -1.33 3.46
C ARG A 105 -10.69 -2.65 3.80
N GLU A 106 -10.17 -3.75 3.27
CA GLU A 106 -10.75 -5.08 3.38
C GLU A 106 -10.02 -5.88 4.48
N PRO A 107 -10.47 -5.83 5.75
CA PRO A 107 -9.93 -6.72 6.76
C PRO A 107 -10.22 -8.17 6.35
N LYS A 108 -9.24 -9.06 6.52
CA LYS A 108 -9.50 -10.49 6.39
C LYS A 108 -10.53 -10.89 7.45
N SER A 109 -11.48 -11.72 7.05
CA SER A 109 -12.53 -12.25 7.91
C SER A 109 -11.93 -12.79 9.22
N GLY A 110 -12.18 -12.09 10.33
CA GLY A 110 -11.73 -12.49 11.67
C GLY A 110 -10.29 -12.13 12.05
N SER A 111 -9.52 -11.40 11.23
CA SER A 111 -8.22 -10.87 11.65
C SER A 111 -8.29 -9.38 11.97
N ALA A 112 -7.41 -8.93 12.87
CA ALA A 112 -7.17 -7.50 13.04
C ALA A 112 -6.80 -6.87 11.69
N LYS A 113 -7.28 -5.65 11.47
CA LYS A 113 -6.89 -4.82 10.32
C LYS A 113 -5.38 -4.66 10.33
N CYS A 114 -4.72 -4.83 9.20
CA CYS A 114 -3.29 -4.57 9.08
C CYS A 114 -3.10 -3.32 8.24
N LEU A 115 -2.23 -2.43 8.71
CA LEU A 115 -1.87 -1.21 7.99
C LEU A 115 -0.47 -1.33 7.39
N PRO A 116 -0.14 -0.47 6.41
CA PRO A 116 1.22 -0.35 5.92
C PRO A 116 2.22 -0.16 7.07
N ASN A 117 3.23 -1.02 7.15
CA ASN A 117 4.23 -0.96 8.20
C ASN A 117 5.25 0.18 7.95
N HIS A 118 6.09 0.45 8.96
CA HIS A 118 7.14 1.47 8.87
C HIS A 118 8.11 1.24 7.68
N SER A 119 8.38 -0.01 7.30
CA SER A 119 9.24 -0.32 6.14
C SER A 119 8.62 0.18 4.83
N CYS A 120 7.32 -0.04 4.62
CA CYS A 120 6.57 0.50 3.49
C CYS A 120 6.58 2.04 3.50
N ILE A 121 6.29 2.65 4.64
CA ILE A 121 6.26 4.11 4.80
C ILE A 121 7.63 4.72 4.49
N ASN A 122 8.70 4.21 5.08
CA ASN A 122 10.05 4.75 4.88
C ASN A 122 10.53 4.56 3.45
N SER A 123 10.08 3.51 2.75
CA SER A 123 10.38 3.35 1.33
C SER A 123 9.77 4.46 0.47
N ALA A 124 8.57 4.95 0.84
CA ALA A 124 7.85 6.03 0.16
C ALA A 124 8.37 7.44 0.48
N TYR A 125 9.13 7.57 1.57
CA TYR A 125 9.68 8.85 2.05
C TYR A 125 11.21 8.86 2.04
N ASN A 126 11.85 7.88 1.38
CA ASN A 126 13.29 7.76 1.36
C ASN A 126 13.95 8.99 0.70
N PRO A 127 14.83 9.71 1.41
CA PRO A 127 15.44 10.93 0.90
C PRO A 127 16.30 10.71 -0.35
N ALA A 128 16.93 9.54 -0.49
CA ALA A 128 17.73 9.22 -1.67
C ALA A 128 16.85 9.13 -2.93
N TYR A 129 15.65 8.58 -2.82
CA TYR A 129 14.72 8.50 -3.95
C TYR A 129 14.13 9.86 -4.33
N LEU A 130 13.84 10.70 -3.33
CA LEU A 130 13.40 12.08 -3.54
C LEU A 130 14.49 12.91 -4.22
N ALA A 131 15.74 12.78 -3.76
CA ALA A 131 16.90 13.44 -4.37
C ALA A 131 17.16 12.98 -5.81
N ALA A 132 16.87 11.71 -6.12
CA ALA A 132 16.94 11.16 -7.48
C ALA A 132 15.77 11.61 -8.39
N GLY A 133 14.85 12.43 -7.90
CA GLY A 133 13.70 12.91 -8.68
C GLY A 133 12.65 11.84 -8.98
N LEU A 134 12.62 10.74 -8.21
CA LEU A 134 11.61 9.70 -8.37
C LEU A 134 10.27 10.21 -7.80
N ASP A 135 9.22 10.22 -8.63
CA ASP A 135 7.89 10.64 -8.19
C ASP A 135 7.22 9.57 -7.32
N GLN A 136 7.14 9.86 -6.02
CA GLN A 136 6.50 9.01 -5.01
C GLN A 136 5.21 9.61 -4.45
N ARG A 137 4.75 10.74 -5.00
CA ARG A 137 3.68 11.53 -4.40
C ARG A 137 2.36 10.78 -4.30
N ALA A 138 2.05 9.93 -5.28
CA ALA A 138 0.84 9.12 -5.26
C ALA A 138 0.89 8.05 -4.15
N LEU A 139 2.03 7.38 -3.97
CA LEU A 139 2.23 6.42 -2.89
C LEU A 139 2.17 7.10 -1.51
N GLN A 140 2.88 8.23 -1.35
CA GLN A 140 2.85 9.04 -0.13
C GLN A 140 1.42 9.43 0.26
N ARG A 141 0.66 9.98 -0.69
CA ARG A 141 -0.76 10.34 -0.47
C ARG A 141 -1.61 9.14 -0.10
N ALA A 142 -1.42 7.99 -0.74
CA ALA A 142 -2.19 6.79 -0.42
C ALA A 142 -1.92 6.30 1.01
N LEU A 143 -0.65 6.30 1.45
CA LEU A 143 -0.27 5.95 2.81
C LEU A 143 -0.85 6.91 3.84
N VAL A 144 -0.77 8.22 3.58
CA VAL A 144 -1.35 9.25 4.43
C VAL A 144 -2.87 9.09 4.52
N GLU A 145 -3.56 8.83 3.41
CA GLU A 145 -5.02 8.63 3.41
C GLU A 145 -5.43 7.38 4.19
N ILE A 146 -4.68 6.28 4.06
CA ILE A 146 -4.92 5.08 4.86
C ILE A 146 -4.87 5.42 6.34
N TYR A 147 -3.76 6.00 6.81
CA TYR A 147 -3.59 6.33 8.23
C TYR A 147 -4.56 7.41 8.73
N ALA A 148 -4.89 8.40 7.90
CA ALA A 148 -5.84 9.45 8.26
C ALA A 148 -7.28 8.92 8.37
N SER A 149 -7.60 7.82 7.67
CA SER A 149 -8.90 7.16 7.73
C SER A 149 -9.05 6.22 8.94
N GLU A 150 -7.98 5.95 9.69
CA GLU A 150 -8.04 5.09 10.87
C GLU A 150 -8.42 5.85 12.12
N GLU A 151 -9.40 5.30 12.84
CA GLU A 151 -9.84 5.83 14.14
C GLU A 151 -8.95 5.35 15.29
N ASP A 152 -8.29 4.20 15.12
CA ASP A 152 -7.46 3.60 16.16
C ASP A 152 -6.03 4.18 16.14
N SER A 153 -5.78 5.07 17.10
CA SER A 153 -4.47 5.69 17.31
C SER A 153 -3.36 4.69 17.68
N ALA A 154 -3.68 3.47 18.11
CA ALA A 154 -2.69 2.47 18.51
C ALA A 154 -1.72 2.13 17.37
N TYR A 155 -2.21 2.08 16.12
CA TYR A 155 -1.35 1.83 14.96
C TYR A 155 -0.34 2.94 14.74
N LEU A 156 -0.78 4.20 14.81
CA LEU A 156 0.10 5.36 14.64
C LEU A 156 1.14 5.40 15.77
N LEU A 157 0.73 5.15 17.02
CA LEU A 157 1.63 5.08 18.17
C LEU A 157 2.66 3.95 18.01
N ALA A 158 2.30 2.82 17.41
CA ALA A 158 3.21 1.70 17.19
C ALA A 158 4.30 2.00 16.14
N VAL A 159 4.06 2.96 15.23
CA VAL A 159 4.99 3.27 14.13
C VAL A 159 5.64 4.66 14.24
N LYS A 160 5.13 5.59 15.06
CA LYS A 160 5.54 7.01 15.08
C LYS A 160 7.06 7.24 15.20
N ASP A 161 7.76 6.42 15.98
CA ASP A 161 9.20 6.60 16.25
C ASP A 161 10.07 5.86 15.22
N LYS A 162 9.44 5.12 14.30
CA LYS A 162 10.09 4.29 13.27
C LYS A 162 9.88 4.82 11.86
N VAL A 163 9.06 5.86 11.70
CA VAL A 163 8.69 6.42 10.39
C VAL A 163 9.38 7.75 10.12
N GLU A 164 9.53 8.07 8.84
CA GLU A 164 10.07 9.35 8.40
C GLU A 164 9.23 10.54 8.91
N ARG A 165 9.90 11.62 9.34
CA ARG A 165 9.21 12.80 9.91
C ARG A 165 8.26 13.47 8.92
N ASN A 166 8.61 13.45 7.64
CA ASN A 166 7.81 14.02 6.58
C ASN A 166 6.45 13.30 6.44
N PHE A 167 6.40 12.00 6.70
CA PHE A 167 5.13 11.26 6.75
C PHE A 167 4.22 11.77 7.87
N LEU A 168 4.76 11.98 9.07
CA LEU A 168 3.99 12.51 10.20
C LEU A 168 3.52 13.95 9.95
N SER A 169 4.33 14.75 9.26
CA SER A 169 3.95 16.10 8.82
C SER A 169 2.77 16.06 7.85
N ASP A 170 2.85 15.25 6.80
CA ASP A 170 1.77 15.11 5.81
C ASP A 170 0.49 14.55 6.45
N LEU A 171 0.62 13.57 7.34
CA LEU A 171 -0.51 13.01 8.09
C LEU A 171 -1.16 14.06 8.98
N SER A 172 -0.37 14.86 9.70
CA SER A 172 -0.89 15.94 10.54
C SER A 172 -1.65 16.98 9.72
N MET A 173 -1.10 17.38 8.57
CA MET A 173 -1.78 18.27 7.64
C MET A 173 -3.11 17.69 7.18
N ARG A 174 -3.12 16.42 6.75
CA ARG A 174 -4.33 15.74 6.30
C ARG A 174 -5.41 15.66 7.38
N LEU A 175 -5.04 15.30 8.60
CA LEU A 175 -5.97 15.25 9.74
C LEU A 175 -6.56 16.63 10.05
N MET A 176 -5.77 17.71 9.93
CA MET A 176 -6.26 19.08 10.10
C MET A 176 -7.22 19.48 8.98
N GLU A 177 -6.94 19.13 7.72
CA GLU A 177 -7.85 19.36 6.59
C GLU A 177 -9.19 18.64 6.81
N MET A 178 -9.15 17.37 7.23
CA MET A 178 -10.35 16.59 7.54
C MET A 178 -11.16 17.23 8.68
N ARG A 179 -10.48 17.70 9.73
CA ARG A 179 -11.11 18.45 10.83
C ARG A 179 -11.77 19.71 10.30
N LEU A 180 -11.06 20.55 9.53
CA LEU A 180 -11.62 21.78 8.97
C LEU A 180 -12.82 21.50 8.06
N ALA A 181 -12.78 20.43 7.25
CA ALA A 181 -13.90 20.02 6.40
C ALA A 181 -15.13 19.64 7.22
N LYS A 182 -14.96 18.89 8.32
CA LYS A 182 -16.05 18.58 9.26
C LYS A 182 -16.56 19.82 9.98
N HIS A 183 -15.68 20.77 10.25
CA HIS A 183 -15.98 22.01 10.98
C HIS A 183 -16.54 23.15 10.11
N LYS A 184 -16.64 23.01 8.78
CA LYS A 184 -17.40 23.97 7.95
C LYS A 184 -18.87 24.11 8.39
N ASN A 185 -19.39 23.14 9.14
CA ASN A 185 -20.71 23.18 9.79
C ASN A 185 -20.65 23.46 11.32
N MET A 186 -19.45 23.63 11.90
CA MET A 186 -19.25 23.70 13.36
C MET A 186 -19.00 25.12 13.88
N PHE A 187 -18.84 26.13 13.02
CA PHE A 187 -18.78 27.53 13.46
C PHE A 187 -20.16 28.10 13.89
N GLU A 188 -21.19 27.26 13.98
CA GLU A 188 -22.39 27.54 14.80
C GLU A 188 -22.20 27.17 16.28
N VAL A 189 -21.03 26.62 16.67
CA VAL A 189 -20.70 26.41 18.07
C VAL A 189 -20.51 27.78 18.74
N ARG A 190 -21.48 28.10 19.58
CA ARG A 190 -21.50 29.22 20.52
C ARG A 190 -20.14 29.35 21.23
N ASP A 191 -19.45 30.47 21.00
CA ASP A 191 -18.13 30.85 21.56
C ASP A 191 -18.00 30.63 23.08
N CYS A 192 -19.13 30.55 23.80
CA CYS A 192 -19.20 30.23 25.23
C CYS A 192 -18.55 28.90 25.62
N ALA A 193 -18.40 27.92 24.70
CA ALA A 193 -17.76 26.64 24.99
C ALA A 193 -16.24 26.77 25.29
N PHE A 194 -15.62 27.90 24.93
CA PHE A 194 -14.20 28.17 25.11
C PHE A 194 -13.93 29.30 26.12
N HIS A 195 -14.97 29.82 26.78
CA HIS A 195 -14.84 30.83 27.81
C HIS A 195 -14.95 30.18 29.19
N GLU A 196 -14.08 30.60 30.11
CA GLU A 196 -14.22 30.26 31.52
C GLU A 196 -15.30 31.14 32.16
N HIS A 197 -16.32 30.49 32.73
CA HIS A 197 -17.42 31.16 33.40
C HIS A 197 -17.61 30.53 34.78
N LYS A 198 -17.93 31.35 35.78
CA LYS A 198 -18.43 30.83 37.05
C LYS A 198 -19.81 30.19 36.83
N PRO A 199 -20.22 29.23 37.67
CA PRO A 199 -21.57 28.67 37.60
C PRO A 199 -22.61 29.81 37.62
N LYS A 200 -23.44 29.91 36.57
CA LYS A 200 -24.49 30.93 36.33
C LYS A 200 -24.03 32.27 35.73
N GLU A 201 -22.77 32.45 35.39
CA GLU A 201 -22.30 33.63 34.67
C GLU A 201 -22.68 33.55 33.18
N LYS A 202 -23.25 34.63 32.64
CA LYS A 202 -23.67 34.69 31.22
C LYS A 202 -22.50 35.16 30.37
N CYS A 203 -22.28 34.51 29.23
CA CYS A 203 -21.29 34.94 28.25
C CYS A 203 -21.66 36.30 27.64
N GLU A 204 -20.91 37.36 27.98
CA GLU A 204 -21.17 38.73 27.48
C GLU A 204 -20.99 38.87 25.96
N VAL A 205 -20.17 38.01 25.34
CA VAL A 205 -19.89 38.03 23.90
C VAL A 205 -21.11 37.66 23.05
N GLN A 206 -22.09 36.99 23.64
CA GLN A 206 -23.34 36.62 22.97
C GLN A 206 -24.44 37.69 23.07
N GLN A 207 -24.21 38.81 23.76
CA GLN A 207 -25.18 39.88 23.80
C GLN A 207 -25.11 40.72 22.50
N PRO A 208 -26.21 40.86 21.74
CA PRO A 208 -26.22 41.71 20.56
C PRO A 208 -25.82 43.15 20.95
N ALA A 209 -24.95 43.76 20.16
CA ALA A 209 -24.27 45.03 20.45
C ALA A 209 -25.18 46.22 20.85
N LYS A 210 -26.51 46.09 20.68
CA LYS A 210 -27.51 47.10 21.03
C LYS A 210 -27.62 47.38 22.54
N ASN A 211 -27.16 46.48 23.42
CA ASN A 211 -27.27 46.68 24.87
C ASN A 211 -26.01 47.26 25.55
N ARG A 212 -24.87 47.36 24.85
CA ARG A 212 -23.59 47.81 25.46
C ARG A 212 -23.49 49.32 25.72
N ARG A 213 -24.48 50.14 25.33
CA ARG A 213 -24.40 51.61 25.38
C ARG A 213 -25.29 52.30 26.43
N ARG A 214 -25.92 51.58 27.36
CA ARG A 214 -26.89 52.19 28.29
C ARG A 214 -26.50 52.27 29.76
N GLU A 215 -25.27 51.89 30.12
CA GLU A 215 -24.80 52.02 31.51
C GLU A 215 -23.44 52.72 31.55
N GLN A 216 -23.46 54.04 31.32
CA GLN A 216 -22.46 55.00 31.81
C GLN A 216 -23.20 56.26 32.28
#